data_AF-A0A7Y3PQG8-F1
#
_entry.id   AF-A0A7Y3PQG8-F1
#
_cell.length_a   1.000
_cell.length_b   1.000
_cell.length_c   1.000
_cell.angle_alpha   90.00
_cell.angle_beta   90.00
_cell.angle_gamma   90.00
#
_symmetry.space_group_name_H-M   'P 1'
#
loop_
_entity.id
_entity.type
_entity.pdbx_description
1 polymer ?
#
loop_
_entity_poly.entity_id
_entity_poly.type
_entity_poly.pdbx_seq_one_letter_code
_entity_poly.pdbx_strand_id
1 'polypeptide(L)'
;MSSRTISRFAFSRWEFLSAPLPVVLAACQAMVTETRDHDRDFTGGLVTDGFPLEVQVPAEQNTVERDGTIRGLLAHWHGVDTTDWPVPMVLVRERAA
;
A
#
# COMPACT_ATOMS: atom_id res chain seq x y z
N MET A 1 12.65 15.37 -30.26
CA MET A 1 12.08 14.23 -29.52
C MET A 1 12.86 14.11 -28.21
N SER A 2 12.37 14.70 -27.12
CA SER A 2 13.02 14.57 -25.82
C SER A 2 12.70 13.20 -25.25
N SER A 3 13.70 12.33 -25.15
CA SER A 3 13.66 11.15 -24.28
C SER A 3 13.42 11.64 -22.86
N ARG A 4 12.16 11.61 -22.41
CA ARG A 4 11.86 11.67 -20.99
C ARG A 4 12.32 10.34 -20.42
N THR A 5 13.45 10.37 -19.72
CA THR A 5 13.88 9.26 -18.86
C THR A 5 12.71 8.96 -17.92
N ILE A 6 12.07 7.81 -18.12
CA ILE A 6 11.10 7.29 -17.16
C ILE A 6 11.95 6.92 -15.94
N SER A 7 11.93 7.77 -14.91
CA SER A 7 12.63 7.46 -13.66
C SER A 7 11.94 6.23 -13.06
N ARG A 8 12.66 5.11 -13.04
CA ARG A 8 12.16 3.85 -12.47
C ARG A 8 11.99 4.04 -10.96
N PHE A 9 10.83 3.65 -10.43
CA PHE A 9 10.58 3.68 -8.98
C PHE A 9 11.64 2.86 -8.24
N ALA A 10 12.31 3.47 -7.26
CA ALA A 10 13.52 2.89 -6.67
C ALA A 10 13.27 1.96 -5.46
N PHE A 11 12.00 1.75 -5.07
CA PHE A 11 11.62 0.93 -3.92
C PHE A 11 12.45 1.25 -2.66
N SER A 12 12.57 2.55 -2.36
CA SER A 12 13.26 3.05 -1.18
C SER A 12 12.28 3.66 -0.19
N ARG A 13 12.67 3.80 1.07
CA ARG A 13 11.89 4.49 2.10
C ARG A 13 11.43 5.87 1.61
N TRP A 14 12.33 6.62 0.99
CA TRP A 14 12.04 7.96 0.48
C TRP A 14 11.01 7.94 -0.65
N GLU A 15 11.18 7.08 -1.65
CA GLU A 15 10.25 6.97 -2.77
C GLU A 15 8.82 6.64 -2.30
N PHE A 16 8.68 5.68 -1.38
CA PHE A 16 7.38 5.34 -0.82
C PHE A 16 6.75 6.48 0.00
N LEU A 17 7.53 7.39 0.58
CA LEU A 17 7.02 8.51 1.38
C LEU A 17 6.75 9.76 0.54
N SER A 18 7.55 10.02 -0.50
CA SER A 18 7.49 11.27 -1.26
C SER A 18 6.76 11.16 -2.60
N ALA A 19 6.69 9.98 -3.20
CA ALA A 19 6.05 9.83 -4.51
C ALA A 19 4.52 10.00 -4.41
N PRO A 20 3.84 10.48 -5.46
CA PRO A 20 2.38 10.45 -5.51
C PRO A 20 1.85 9.03 -5.35
N LEU A 21 0.79 8.83 -4.56
CA LEU A 21 0.21 7.50 -4.31
C LEU A 21 -0.10 6.71 -5.61
N PRO A 22 -0.65 7.33 -6.69
CA PRO A 22 -0.86 6.62 -7.95
C PRO A 22 0.43 6.06 -8.59
N VAL A 23 1.57 6.73 -8.40
CA VAL A 23 2.88 6.26 -8.88
C VAL A 23 3.33 5.04 -8.08
N VAL A 24 3.14 5.07 -6.76
CA VAL A 24 3.45 3.94 -5.87
C VAL A 24 2.60 2.72 -6.24
N LEU A 25 1.28 2.89 -6.41
CA LEU A 25 0.35 1.83 -6.79
C LEU A 25 0.73 1.21 -8.14
N ALA A 26 1.03 2.05 -9.15
CA ALA A 26 1.46 1.57 -10.46
C ALA A 26 2.79 0.81 -10.39
N ALA A 27 3.77 1.30 -9.62
CA ALA A 27 5.07 0.64 -9.46
C ALA A 27 4.95 -0.71 -8.74
N CYS A 28 4.07 -0.82 -7.76
CA CYS A 28 3.82 -2.05 -7.00
C CYS A 28 2.83 -2.99 -7.70
N GLN A 29 2.28 -2.61 -8.86
CA GLN A 29 1.21 -3.33 -9.54
C GLN A 29 0.04 -3.65 -8.57
N ALA A 30 -0.38 -2.64 -7.83
CA ALA A 30 -1.35 -2.74 -6.77
C ALA A 30 -2.63 -1.92 -7.05
N MET A 31 -3.74 -2.37 -6.49
CA MET A 31 -5.00 -1.62 -6.46
C MET A 31 -5.51 -1.48 -5.03
N VAL A 32 -6.33 -0.46 -4.79
CA VAL A 32 -6.93 -0.21 -3.48
C VAL A 32 -8.41 -0.58 -3.54
N THR A 33 -8.84 -1.42 -2.61
CA THR A 33 -10.25 -1.75 -2.39
C THR A 33 -10.66 -1.23 -1.03
N GLU A 34 -11.83 -0.60 -0.98
CA GLU A 34 -12.43 -0.19 0.30
C GLU A 34 -13.30 -1.32 0.85
N THR A 35 -13.11 -1.65 2.13
CA THR A 35 -13.98 -2.57 2.85
C THR A 35 -14.91 -1.82 3.79
N ARG A 36 -16.13 -2.34 3.94
CA ARG A 36 -17.12 -1.88 4.92
C ARG A 36 -17.24 -2.83 6.12
N ASP A 37 -16.40 -3.86 6.16
CA ASP A 37 -16.50 -4.89 7.18
C ASP A 37 -16.32 -4.29 8.58
N HIS A 38 -17.14 -4.72 9.52
CA HIS A 38 -17.40 -4.02 10.79
C HIS A 38 -16.36 -4.29 11.88
N ASP A 39 -15.20 -4.85 11.52
CA ASP A 39 -14.10 -5.02 12.47
C ASP A 39 -13.48 -3.64 12.75
N ARG A 40 -13.78 -3.11 13.93
CA ARG A 40 -13.34 -1.78 14.38
C ARG A 40 -11.83 -1.68 14.52
N ASP A 41 -11.13 -2.81 14.62
CA ASP A 41 -9.69 -2.86 14.81
C ASP A 41 -8.94 -3.10 13.50
N PHE A 42 -9.65 -3.28 12.37
CA PHE A 42 -9.02 -3.45 11.06
C PHE A 42 -8.52 -2.12 10.51
N THR A 43 -7.19 -1.97 10.43
CA THR A 43 -6.54 -0.77 9.89
C THR A 43 -6.20 -0.88 8.41
N GLY A 44 -6.06 -2.10 7.88
CA GLY A 44 -5.76 -2.38 6.49
C GLY A 44 -5.05 -3.74 6.31
N GLY A 45 -4.99 -4.22 5.07
CA GLY A 45 -4.36 -5.51 4.76
C GLY A 45 -4.03 -5.69 3.27
N LEU A 46 -3.27 -6.73 2.96
CA LEU A 46 -2.93 -7.14 1.59
C LEU A 46 -3.58 -8.47 1.25
N VAL A 47 -4.26 -8.53 0.11
CA VAL A 47 -4.76 -9.78 -0.47
C VAL A 47 -3.85 -10.16 -1.64
N THR A 48 -3.18 -11.31 -1.50
CA THR A 48 -2.10 -11.75 -2.40
C THR A 48 -2.53 -12.80 -3.42
N ASP A 49 -3.74 -13.33 -3.32
CA ASP A 49 -4.23 -14.44 -4.14
C ASP A 49 -4.65 -14.01 -5.56
N GLY A 50 -4.43 -12.74 -5.92
CA GLY A 50 -4.76 -12.15 -7.20
C GLY A 50 -3.65 -11.27 -7.76
N PHE A 51 -3.73 -11.01 -9.07
CA PHE A 51 -2.96 -9.97 -9.75
C PHE A 51 -3.94 -8.98 -10.40
N PRO A 52 -3.87 -7.67 -10.12
CA PRO A 52 -2.88 -6.97 -9.29
C PRO A 52 -2.95 -7.27 -7.79
N LEU A 53 -1.90 -6.90 -7.04
CA LEU A 53 -1.88 -6.97 -5.57
C LEU A 53 -2.99 -6.08 -5.00
N GLU A 54 -3.85 -6.60 -4.14
CA GLU A 54 -4.96 -5.82 -3.60
C GLU A 54 -4.64 -5.31 -2.19
N VAL A 55 -4.78 -4.00 -1.98
CA VAL A 55 -4.67 -3.33 -0.69
C VAL A 55 -6.08 -3.02 -0.19
N GLN A 56 -6.47 -3.63 0.92
CA GLN A 56 -7.77 -3.39 1.54
C GLN A 56 -7.64 -2.38 2.66
N VAL A 57 -8.49 -1.36 2.65
CA VAL A 57 -8.56 -0.30 3.68
C VAL A 57 -10.01 -0.02 4.07
N PRO A 58 -10.31 0.42 5.30
CA PRO A 58 -11.67 0.79 5.68
C PRO A 58 -12.18 1.97 4.85
N ALA A 59 -13.45 1.92 4.44
CA ALA A 59 -14.10 2.96 3.65
C ALA A 59 -14.14 4.33 4.37
N GLU A 60 -14.27 4.31 5.70
CA GLU A 60 -14.36 5.53 6.54
C GLU A 60 -13.00 5.97 7.11
N GLN A 61 -11.91 5.30 6.76
CA GLN A 61 -10.57 5.68 7.21
C GLN A 61 -10.20 7.07 6.66
N ASN A 62 -9.65 7.93 7.52
CA ASN A 62 -9.24 9.26 7.09
C ASN A 62 -8.15 9.17 6.00
N THR A 63 -8.10 10.15 5.10
CA THR A 63 -7.23 10.09 3.90
C THR A 63 -5.74 10.00 4.24
N VAL A 64 -5.28 10.63 5.32
CA VAL A 64 -3.86 10.64 5.70
C VAL A 64 -3.42 9.28 6.25
N GLU A 65 -4.24 8.71 7.12
CA GLU A 65 -4.04 7.38 7.70
C GLU A 65 -4.15 6.30 6.62
N ARG A 66 -5.12 6.44 5.70
CA ARG A 66 -5.25 5.57 4.54
C ARG A 66 -4.01 5.59 3.67
N ASP A 67 -3.50 6.78 3.30
CA ASP A 67 -2.31 6.91 2.47
C ASP A 67 -1.07 6.30 3.17
N GLY A 68 -0.90 6.58 4.47
CA GLY A 68 0.17 6.00 5.28
C GLY A 68 0.09 4.47 5.36
N THR A 69 -1.11 3.93 5.56
CA THR A 69 -1.35 2.48 5.62
C THR A 69 -1.02 1.80 4.29
N ILE A 70 -1.52 2.34 3.17
CA ILE A 70 -1.25 1.77 1.84
C ILE A 70 0.25 1.77 1.55
N ARG A 71 0.93 2.90 1.81
CA ARG A 71 2.38 3.02 1.60
C ARG A 71 3.14 2.05 2.49
N GLY A 72 2.76 1.94 3.76
CA GLY A 72 3.38 1.01 4.70
C GLY A 72 3.27 -0.42 4.22
N LEU A 73 2.06 -0.89 3.95
CA LEU A 73 1.80 -2.26 3.49
C LEU A 73 2.61 -2.61 2.23
N LEU A 74 2.61 -1.72 1.23
CA LEU A 74 3.36 -1.95 -0.01
C LEU A 74 4.87 -1.89 0.22
N ALA A 75 5.37 -0.94 1.02
CA ALA A 75 6.78 -0.85 1.38
C ALA A 75 7.25 -2.14 2.06
N HIS A 76 6.49 -2.62 3.05
CA HIS A 76 6.75 -3.87 3.74
C HIS A 76 6.79 -5.07 2.81
N TRP A 77 5.76 -5.22 1.95
CA TRP A 77 5.66 -6.29 0.98
C TRP A 77 6.87 -6.34 0.03
N HIS A 78 7.38 -5.18 -0.36
CA HIS A 78 8.55 -5.05 -1.22
C HIS A 78 9.90 -5.07 -0.45
N GLY A 79 9.90 -5.42 0.84
CA GLY A 79 11.11 -5.57 1.64
C GLY A 79 11.77 -4.25 2.05
N VAL A 80 11.04 -3.14 2.00
CA VAL A 80 11.52 -1.85 2.49
C VAL A 80 11.38 -1.80 4.02
N ASP A 81 12.46 -1.41 4.68
CA ASP A 81 12.48 -1.23 6.12
C ASP A 81 11.53 -0.10 6.55
N THR A 82 10.60 -0.47 7.41
CA THR A 82 9.41 0.27 7.83
C THR A 82 9.33 0.33 9.35
N THR A 83 10.40 -0.08 10.04
CA THR A 83 10.43 -0.25 11.51
C THR A 83 10.08 1.04 12.27
N ASP A 84 10.43 2.21 11.69
CA ASP A 84 10.16 3.52 12.31
C ASP A 84 8.89 4.20 11.78
N TRP A 85 8.07 3.51 11.00
CA TRP A 85 6.88 4.10 10.41
C TRP A 85 5.73 4.09 11.44
N PRO A 86 4.88 5.14 11.47
CA PRO A 86 3.99 5.41 12.59
C PRO A 86 2.80 4.44 12.76
N VAL A 87 2.78 3.28 12.09
CA VAL A 87 1.68 2.31 12.18
C VAL A 87 2.26 0.89 12.21
N PRO A 88 1.96 0.05 13.24
CA PRO A 88 2.30 -1.37 13.19
C PRO A 88 1.52 -2.01 12.04
N MET A 89 2.22 -2.38 10.98
CA MET A 89 1.58 -2.92 9.78
C MET A 89 1.17 -4.36 10.05
N VAL A 90 -0.13 -4.58 10.17
CA VAL A 90 -0.68 -5.93 10.32
C VAL A 90 -0.96 -6.47 8.92
N LEU A 91 -0.24 -7.53 8.54
CA LEU A 91 -0.55 -8.33 7.35
C LEU A 91 -1.58 -9.39 7.74
N VAL A 92 -2.80 -9.28 7.24
CA VAL A 92 -3.83 -10.32 7.46
C VAL A 92 -3.98 -11.16 6.18
N ARG A 93 -3.61 -12.45 6.27
CA ARG A 93 -4.01 -13.55 5.35
C ARG A 93 -5.42 -14.02 5.77
N GLU A 94 -6.28 -14.66 4.98
CA GLU A 94 -6.31 -15.30 3.65
C GLU A 94 -7.80 -15.21 3.22
N ARG A 95 -8.11 -15.13 1.91
CA ARG A 95 -9.52 -15.01 1.46
C ARG A 95 -10.24 -16.34 1.76
N ALA A 96 -11.22 -16.35 2.67
CA ALA A 96 -12.09 -17.51 2.84
C ALA A 96 -12.83 -17.78 1.52
N ALA A 97 -12.70 -19.01 1.02
CA ALA A 97 -13.32 -19.50 -0.21
C ALA A 97 -14.85 -19.50 -0.15
#